data_AF-A0A1I6ZWR2-F1
#
_entry.id   AF-A0A1I6ZWR2-F1
#
_cell.length_a   1.000
_cell.length_b   1.000
_cell.length_c   1.000
_cell.angle_alpha   90.00
_cell.angle_beta   90.00
_cell.angle_gamma   90.00
#
_symmetry.space_group_name_H-M   'P 1'
#
loop_
_entity.id
_entity.type
_entity.pdbx_description
1 polymer ?
#
loop_
_entity_poly.entity_id
_entity_poly.type
_entity_poly.pdbx_seq_one_letter_code
_entity_poly.pdbx_strand_id
1 'polypeptide(L)'
;MSVLYPRLLGDAARGLHQKYLQLSVAELSGRHELRHPSAVFAATGGRRVTLDELDRLRGDVLEVAMRAGFPGEGRRQERVTFDLEIAQLLHERCGLVAGEAAVRPIWAFLALVLLPDVSYWRYPRPPGDRVLGTDITRHVWGRLWWRAHLLAVPQQYRRYRLLDTFGEAAFDQIFARRKSIGGSRTLVRMLAEVWPSIDRGGVAERDVLIDVLKRLSRLGAVIDFESLDFDQLQRQVQDVAAESAALLSARALGAGPRHAEA
;
A
#
# COMPACT_ATOMS: atom_id res chain seq x y z
N MET A 1 -3.35 -22.88 3.68
CA MET A 1 -1.95 -23.20 3.29
C MET A 1 -1.42 -22.04 2.45
N SER A 2 -0.23 -21.51 2.73
CA SER A 2 0.31 -20.34 1.99
C SER A 2 0.71 -20.72 0.56
N VAL A 3 0.55 -19.81 -0.39
CA VAL A 3 1.14 -19.93 -1.74
C VAL A 3 2.55 -19.35 -1.71
N LEU A 4 3.51 -20.03 -2.32
CA LEU A 4 4.88 -19.56 -2.48
C LEU A 4 5.05 -18.95 -3.88
N TYR A 5 5.55 -17.72 -3.94
CA TYR A 5 5.87 -17.03 -5.19
C TYR A 5 7.38 -17.10 -5.50
N PRO A 6 7.77 -16.98 -6.78
CA PRO A 6 9.17 -16.87 -7.15
C PRO A 6 9.81 -15.62 -6.54
N ARG A 7 11.06 -15.76 -6.12
CA ARG A 7 11.88 -14.74 -5.46
C ARG A 7 13.02 -14.38 -6.41
N LEU A 8 12.94 -13.20 -7.02
CA LEU A 8 13.99 -12.71 -7.92
C LEU A 8 15.18 -12.18 -7.12
N LEU A 9 16.35 -12.79 -7.29
CA LEU A 9 17.57 -12.40 -6.57
C LEU A 9 18.03 -10.97 -6.93
N GLY A 10 18.69 -10.31 -5.97
CA GLY A 10 18.97 -8.88 -6.01
C GLY A 10 19.78 -8.40 -7.23
N ASP A 11 20.81 -9.15 -7.64
CA ASP A 11 21.61 -8.77 -8.82
C ASP A 11 20.81 -8.87 -10.12
N ALA A 12 20.03 -9.94 -10.29
CA ALA A 12 19.16 -10.12 -11.44
C ALA A 12 18.08 -9.02 -11.49
N ALA A 13 17.45 -8.71 -10.35
CA ALA A 13 16.47 -7.63 -10.24
C ALA A 13 17.07 -6.27 -10.62
N ARG A 14 18.27 -5.94 -10.10
CA ARG A 14 18.98 -4.70 -10.47
C ARG A 14 19.30 -4.65 -11.96
N GLY A 15 19.79 -5.75 -12.53
CA GLY A 15 20.10 -5.85 -13.95
C GLY A 15 18.88 -5.61 -14.84
N LEU A 16 17.74 -6.25 -14.53
CA LEU A 16 16.48 -6.02 -15.24
C LEU A 16 16.01 -4.57 -15.12
N HIS A 17 16.05 -4.01 -13.91
CA HIS A 17 15.66 -2.61 -13.69
C HIS A 17 16.47 -1.63 -14.54
N GLN A 18 17.80 -1.77 -14.56
CA GLN A 18 18.69 -0.92 -15.37
C GLN A 18 18.41 -1.08 -16.87
N LYS A 19 18.18 -2.31 -17.34
CA LYS A 19 17.80 -2.58 -18.73
C LYS A 19 16.50 -1.89 -19.10
N TYR A 20 15.47 -2.01 -18.26
CA TYR A 20 14.14 -1.46 -18.53
C TYR A 20 14.08 0.07 -18.49
N LEU A 21 14.98 0.74 -17.75
CA LEU A 21 15.11 2.20 -17.81
C LEU A 21 15.50 2.73 -19.20
N GLN A 22 16.10 1.88 -20.05
CA GLN A 22 16.50 2.22 -21.42
C GLN A 22 15.44 1.87 -22.47
N LEU A 23 14.33 1.26 -22.07
CA LEU A 23 13.28 0.83 -22.98
C LEU A 23 12.11 1.83 -22.98
N SER A 24 11.45 1.94 -24.13
CA SER A 24 10.17 2.62 -24.25
C SER A 24 9.03 1.81 -23.63
N VAL A 25 7.92 2.50 -23.35
CA VAL A 25 6.65 1.90 -22.89
C VAL A 25 6.18 0.79 -23.83
N ALA A 26 6.32 0.98 -25.15
CA ALA A 26 5.93 -0.02 -26.15
C ALA A 26 6.81 -1.27 -26.06
N GLU A 27 8.13 -1.10 -25.96
CA GLU A 27 9.07 -2.22 -25.85
C GLU A 27 8.89 -3.04 -24.58
N LEU A 28 8.41 -2.44 -23.49
CA LEU A 28 8.17 -3.12 -22.21
C LEU A 28 6.97 -4.08 -22.24
N SER A 29 5.97 -3.82 -23.08
CA SER A 29 4.74 -4.63 -23.21
C SER A 29 5.05 -6.10 -23.54
N GLY A 30 6.11 -6.34 -24.30
CA GLY A 30 6.58 -7.68 -24.68
C GLY A 30 7.66 -8.28 -23.76
N ARG A 31 7.97 -7.68 -22.61
CA ARG A 31 9.05 -8.14 -21.71
C ARG A 31 8.58 -8.97 -20.52
N HIS A 32 7.28 -9.19 -20.39
CA HIS A 32 6.77 -10.03 -19.33
C HIS A 32 7.17 -11.50 -19.54
N GLU A 33 7.46 -12.18 -18.45
CA GLU A 33 7.72 -13.61 -18.42
C GLU A 33 7.03 -14.21 -17.19
N LEU A 34 6.77 -15.52 -17.23
CA LEU A 34 6.21 -16.25 -16.08
C LEU A 34 7.29 -16.91 -15.21
N ARG A 35 8.55 -16.86 -15.66
CA ARG A 35 9.72 -17.45 -15.01
C ARG A 35 10.92 -16.55 -15.21
N HIS A 36 11.93 -16.71 -14.37
CA HIS A 36 13.25 -16.13 -14.59
C HIS A 36 14.31 -17.11 -14.08
N PRO A 37 15.44 -17.33 -14.79
CA PRO A 37 16.45 -18.32 -14.39
C PRO A 37 17.02 -18.12 -12.98
N SER A 38 17.15 -16.85 -12.56
CA SER A 38 17.62 -16.49 -11.22
C SER A 38 16.51 -16.39 -10.16
N ALA A 39 15.27 -16.78 -10.47
CA ALA A 39 14.18 -16.78 -9.50
C ALA A 39 14.12 -18.13 -8.76
N VAL A 40 14.00 -18.07 -7.44
CA VAL A 40 13.95 -19.26 -6.57
C VAL A 40 12.67 -19.28 -5.74
N PHE A 41 12.28 -20.44 -5.21
CA PHE A 41 11.19 -20.54 -4.23
C PHE A 41 11.77 -20.68 -2.82
N ALA A 42 10.94 -20.44 -1.79
CA ALA A 42 11.27 -20.94 -0.46
C ALA A 42 11.53 -22.46 -0.51
N ALA A 43 12.50 -22.93 0.29
CA ALA A 43 12.90 -24.33 0.32
C ALA A 43 11.83 -25.24 0.94
N THR A 44 11.02 -24.71 1.86
CA THR A 44 9.99 -25.44 2.60
C THR A 44 8.75 -24.59 2.83
N GLY A 45 7.61 -25.28 3.06
CA GLY A 45 6.33 -24.66 3.37
C GLY A 45 5.48 -24.36 2.14
N GLY A 46 4.15 -24.38 2.30
CA GLY A 46 3.21 -23.92 1.27
C GLY A 46 3.19 -24.72 -0.04
N ARG A 47 2.40 -24.23 -0.99
CA ARG A 47 2.32 -24.73 -2.38
C ARG A 47 2.92 -23.69 -3.31
N ARG A 48 3.78 -24.09 -4.25
CA ARG A 48 4.29 -23.16 -5.28
C ARG A 48 3.17 -22.68 -6.18
N VAL A 49 3.17 -21.38 -6.50
CA VAL A 49 2.30 -20.84 -7.55
C VAL A 49 2.65 -21.52 -8.88
N THR A 50 1.61 -21.88 -9.63
CA THR A 50 1.73 -22.48 -10.96
C THR A 50 1.91 -21.39 -12.02
N LEU A 51 2.35 -21.78 -13.23
CA LEU A 51 2.42 -20.82 -14.32
C LEU A 51 1.05 -20.29 -14.71
N ASP A 52 0.04 -21.16 -14.76
CA ASP A 52 -1.33 -20.76 -15.09
C ASP A 52 -1.88 -19.75 -14.08
N GLU A 53 -1.56 -19.90 -12.79
CA GLU A 53 -1.94 -18.91 -11.77
C GLU A 53 -1.22 -17.57 -11.94
N LEU A 54 0.06 -17.58 -12.34
CA LEU A 54 0.80 -16.35 -12.65
C LEU A 54 0.24 -15.65 -13.89
N ASP A 55 -0.06 -16.42 -14.93
CA ASP A 55 -0.60 -15.91 -16.19
C ASP A 55 -2.00 -15.31 -15.99
N ARG A 56 -2.87 -16.00 -15.25
CA ARG A 56 -4.18 -15.46 -14.86
C ARG A 56 -4.06 -14.19 -14.03
N LEU A 57 -3.17 -14.18 -13.02
CA LEU A 57 -2.93 -12.97 -12.22
C LEU A 57 -2.50 -11.81 -13.10
N ARG A 58 -1.62 -12.05 -14.08
CA ARG A 58 -1.21 -11.02 -15.04
C ARG A 58 -2.38 -10.55 -15.88
N GLY A 59 -3.19 -11.46 -16.44
CA GLY A 59 -4.38 -11.13 -17.22
C GLY A 59 -5.35 -10.23 -16.44
N ASP A 60 -5.66 -10.60 -15.19
CA ASP A 60 -6.53 -9.82 -14.30
C ASP A 60 -5.95 -8.40 -14.05
N VAL A 61 -4.64 -8.28 -13.83
CA VAL A 61 -3.99 -6.97 -13.63
C VAL A 61 -4.01 -6.12 -14.90
N LEU A 62 -3.79 -6.73 -16.07
CA LEU A 62 -3.85 -6.03 -17.35
C LEU A 62 -5.25 -5.50 -17.64
N GLU A 63 -6.30 -6.29 -17.35
CA GLU A 63 -7.68 -5.83 -17.50
C GLU A 63 -7.94 -4.58 -16.66
N VAL A 64 -7.57 -4.62 -15.37
CA VAL A 64 -7.70 -3.47 -14.47
C VAL A 64 -6.88 -2.26 -14.98
N ALA A 65 -5.66 -2.50 -15.48
CA ALA A 65 -4.81 -1.45 -16.03
C ALA A 65 -5.42 -0.78 -17.27
N MET A 66 -5.97 -1.57 -18.18
CA MET A 66 -6.62 -1.07 -19.40
C MET A 66 -7.88 -0.25 -19.07
N ARG A 67 -8.72 -0.73 -18.15
CA ARG A 67 -9.90 0.04 -17.69
C ARG A 67 -9.51 1.36 -17.03
N ALA A 68 -8.33 1.41 -16.42
CA ALA A 68 -7.77 2.62 -15.82
C ALA A 68 -7.03 3.55 -16.81
N GLY A 69 -7.01 3.21 -18.10
CA GLY A 69 -6.45 4.04 -19.16
C GLY A 69 -4.97 3.81 -19.47
N PHE A 70 -4.30 2.81 -18.88
CA PHE A 70 -2.92 2.46 -19.24
C PHE A 70 -2.85 1.75 -20.60
N PRO A 71 -1.75 1.91 -21.38
CA PRO A 71 -0.55 2.72 -21.11
C PRO A 71 -0.70 4.23 -21.39
N GLY A 72 -1.89 4.69 -21.80
CA GLY A 72 -2.17 6.11 -22.06
C GLY A 72 -2.30 6.95 -20.78
N GLU A 73 -2.77 8.19 -20.98
CA GLU A 73 -3.05 9.10 -19.88
C GLU A 73 -4.49 8.90 -19.37
N GLY A 74 -4.66 7.97 -18.43
CA GLY A 74 -5.91 7.84 -17.67
C GLY A 74 -6.15 9.06 -16.76
N ARG A 75 -7.43 9.36 -16.51
CA ARG A 75 -7.86 10.43 -15.60
C ARG A 75 -7.42 10.12 -14.17
N ARG A 76 -7.24 11.16 -13.35
CA ARG A 76 -6.84 11.01 -11.94
C ARG A 76 -7.75 10.06 -11.16
N GLN A 77 -9.06 10.12 -11.41
CA GLN A 77 -10.04 9.24 -10.76
C GLN A 77 -9.83 7.77 -11.14
N GLU A 78 -9.53 7.49 -12.41
CA GLU A 78 -9.26 6.14 -12.92
C GLU A 78 -8.02 5.53 -12.26
N ARG A 79 -6.99 6.35 -11.98
CA ARG A 79 -5.80 5.90 -11.23
C ARG A 79 -6.09 5.58 -9.77
N VAL A 80 -7.01 6.30 -9.12
CA VAL A 80 -7.43 5.99 -7.74
C VAL A 80 -8.19 4.67 -7.71
N THR A 81 -9.11 4.47 -8.65
CA THR A 81 -9.87 3.22 -8.79
C THR A 81 -8.93 2.04 -9.07
N PHE A 82 -7.92 2.23 -9.94
CA PHE A 82 -6.88 1.23 -10.19
C PHE A 82 -6.21 0.73 -8.92
N ASP A 83 -5.75 1.65 -8.05
CA ASP A 83 -5.03 1.26 -6.83
C ASP A 83 -5.92 0.44 -5.87
N LEU A 84 -7.20 0.78 -5.76
CA LEU A 84 -8.17 0.06 -4.93
C LEU A 84 -8.46 -1.35 -5.49
N GLU A 85 -8.73 -1.44 -6.79
CA GLU A 85 -9.01 -2.72 -7.46
C GLU A 85 -7.80 -3.65 -7.41
N ILE A 86 -6.59 -3.15 -7.67
CA ILE A 86 -5.36 -3.94 -7.58
C ILE A 86 -5.06 -4.37 -6.13
N ALA A 87 -5.27 -3.50 -5.15
CA ALA A 87 -5.07 -3.87 -3.74
C ALA A 87 -5.94 -5.07 -3.36
N GLN A 88 -7.24 -5.01 -3.72
CA GLN A 88 -8.17 -6.12 -3.53
C GLN A 88 -7.73 -7.37 -4.32
N LEU A 89 -7.49 -7.24 -5.62
CA LEU A 89 -7.12 -8.33 -6.51
C LEU A 89 -5.89 -9.09 -6.01
N LEU A 90 -4.80 -8.38 -5.68
CA LEU A 90 -3.57 -8.98 -5.19
C LEU A 90 -3.80 -9.72 -3.87
N HIS A 91 -4.59 -9.17 -2.95
CA HIS A 91 -4.83 -9.80 -1.66
C HIS A 91 -5.78 -11.01 -1.77
N GLU A 92 -6.74 -11.00 -2.69
CA GLU A 92 -7.63 -12.14 -2.97
C GLU A 92 -6.92 -13.27 -3.72
N ARG A 93 -6.20 -12.94 -4.78
CA ARG A 93 -5.67 -13.94 -5.73
C ARG A 93 -4.34 -14.54 -5.32
N CYS A 94 -3.45 -13.75 -4.70
CA CYS A 94 -2.09 -14.23 -4.47
C CYS A 94 -1.99 -15.30 -3.37
N GLY A 95 -2.97 -15.41 -2.46
CA GLY A 95 -2.93 -16.41 -1.38
C GLY A 95 -1.70 -16.30 -0.47
N LEU A 96 -1.05 -15.13 -0.44
CA LEU A 96 0.10 -14.84 0.40
C LEU A 96 -0.35 -14.69 1.86
N VAL A 97 0.46 -15.21 2.77
CA VAL A 97 0.42 -14.80 4.18
C VAL A 97 1.34 -13.62 4.42
N ALA A 98 1.16 -12.89 5.52
CA ALA A 98 1.99 -11.72 5.88
C ALA A 98 3.50 -12.03 5.85
N GLY A 99 3.90 -13.23 6.29
CA GLY A 99 5.29 -13.69 6.26
C GLY A 99 5.87 -13.77 4.85
N GLU A 100 5.14 -14.34 3.88
CA GLU A 100 5.58 -14.37 2.48
C GLU A 100 5.54 -12.97 1.86
N ALA A 101 4.49 -12.20 2.14
CA ALA A 101 4.37 -10.82 1.66
C ALA A 101 5.44 -9.86 2.21
N ALA A 102 6.17 -10.22 3.28
CA ALA A 102 7.33 -9.47 3.76
C ALA A 102 8.61 -9.73 2.92
N VAL A 103 8.62 -10.77 2.07
CA VAL A 103 9.79 -11.19 1.28
C VAL A 103 9.94 -10.31 0.05
N ARG A 104 10.85 -9.33 0.12
CA ARG A 104 11.11 -8.32 -0.93
C ARG A 104 11.32 -8.90 -2.34
N PRO A 105 12.11 -9.98 -2.53
CA PRO A 105 12.30 -10.61 -3.84
C PRO A 105 11.03 -11.06 -4.57
N ILE A 106 9.93 -11.34 -3.87
CA ILE A 106 8.64 -11.68 -4.49
C ILE A 106 8.10 -10.46 -5.24
N TRP A 107 8.16 -9.30 -4.61
CA TRP A 107 7.68 -8.05 -5.18
C TRP A 107 8.53 -7.60 -6.37
N ALA A 108 9.85 -7.81 -6.29
CA ALA A 108 10.76 -7.59 -7.42
C ALA A 108 10.42 -8.51 -8.60
N PHE A 109 10.12 -9.78 -8.35
CA PHE A 109 9.65 -10.70 -9.39
C PHE A 109 8.35 -10.19 -10.03
N LEU A 110 7.37 -9.79 -9.23
CA LEU A 110 6.11 -9.25 -9.75
C LEU A 110 6.33 -7.99 -10.60
N ALA A 111 7.18 -7.05 -10.14
CA ALA A 111 7.40 -5.79 -10.83
C ALA A 111 8.28 -5.88 -12.07
N LEU A 112 9.26 -6.80 -12.09
CA LEU A 112 10.30 -6.86 -13.14
C LEU A 112 10.21 -8.09 -14.03
N VAL A 113 9.40 -9.08 -13.71
CA VAL A 113 9.25 -10.30 -14.52
C VAL A 113 7.81 -10.47 -14.93
N LEU A 114 6.88 -10.48 -13.98
CA LEU A 114 5.47 -10.72 -14.29
C LEU A 114 4.76 -9.50 -14.90
N LEU A 115 5.01 -8.30 -14.39
CA LEU A 115 4.31 -7.06 -14.74
C LEU A 115 5.28 -5.89 -15.08
N PRO A 116 6.35 -6.10 -15.88
CA PRO A 116 7.33 -5.06 -16.17
C PRO A 116 6.72 -3.87 -16.91
N ASP A 117 5.77 -4.14 -17.80
CA ASP A 117 4.99 -3.15 -18.52
C ASP A 117 4.15 -2.29 -17.57
N VAL A 118 3.19 -2.89 -16.85
CA VAL A 118 2.26 -2.13 -15.99
C VAL A 118 3.01 -1.36 -14.90
N SER A 119 4.10 -1.92 -14.39
CA SER A 119 4.94 -1.26 -13.38
C SER A 119 5.53 0.07 -13.90
N TYR A 120 5.97 0.09 -15.16
CA TYR A 120 6.60 1.25 -15.80
C TYR A 120 5.58 2.17 -16.50
N TRP A 121 4.40 1.66 -16.87
CA TRP A 121 3.27 2.50 -17.29
C TRP A 121 2.80 3.40 -16.16
N ARG A 122 2.67 2.85 -14.95
CA ARG A 122 2.26 3.60 -13.76
C ARG A 122 3.28 4.67 -13.37
N TYR A 123 4.56 4.31 -13.42
CA TYR A 123 5.66 5.17 -13.03
C TYR A 123 6.73 5.15 -14.12
N PRO A 124 6.66 6.05 -15.10
CA PRO A 124 7.70 6.20 -16.10
C PRO A 124 9.03 6.49 -15.39
N ARG A 125 10.04 5.63 -15.64
CA ARG A 125 11.36 5.68 -14.97
C ARG A 125 11.24 5.63 -13.44
N PRO A 126 10.74 4.52 -12.86
CA PRO A 126 10.55 4.43 -11.43
C PRO A 126 11.91 4.43 -10.70
N PRO A 127 12.06 5.08 -9.53
CA PRO A 127 13.22 4.84 -8.69
C PRO A 127 13.26 3.38 -8.23
N GLY A 128 14.45 2.88 -7.92
CA GLY A 128 14.67 1.46 -7.63
C GLY A 128 13.84 0.92 -6.47
N ASP A 129 13.53 1.75 -5.45
CA ASP A 129 12.67 1.35 -4.32
C ASP A 129 11.25 0.93 -4.73
N ARG A 130 10.72 1.51 -5.82
CA ARG A 130 9.39 1.19 -6.34
C ARG A 130 9.29 -0.19 -6.99
N VAL A 131 10.40 -0.77 -7.45
CA VAL A 131 10.39 -2.04 -8.21
C VAL A 131 11.33 -3.13 -7.68
N LEU A 132 12.32 -2.78 -6.85
CA LEU A 132 13.25 -3.74 -6.23
C LEU A 132 12.77 -4.21 -4.86
N GLY A 133 11.79 -3.51 -4.27
CA GLY A 133 11.23 -3.85 -2.96
C GLY A 133 12.12 -3.49 -1.78
N THR A 134 13.12 -2.61 -1.96
CA THR A 134 13.99 -2.14 -0.86
C THR A 134 13.20 -1.41 0.23
N ASP A 135 12.15 -0.68 -0.15
CA ASP A 135 11.12 -0.17 0.75
C ASP A 135 9.72 -0.62 0.30
N ILE A 136 9.15 -1.57 1.03
CA ILE A 136 7.84 -2.13 0.71
C ILE A 136 6.72 -1.09 0.78
N THR A 137 6.91 0.01 1.51
CA THR A 137 5.91 1.07 1.66
C THR A 137 5.76 1.91 0.38
N ARG A 138 6.77 1.86 -0.50
CA ARG A 138 6.81 2.60 -1.77
C ARG A 138 6.67 1.67 -2.98
N HIS A 139 6.81 0.37 -2.78
CA HIS A 139 6.80 -0.60 -3.87
C HIS A 139 5.48 -0.59 -4.64
N VAL A 140 5.56 -0.58 -5.98
CA VAL A 140 4.43 -0.42 -6.92
C VAL A 140 3.28 -1.40 -6.64
N TRP A 141 3.58 -2.66 -6.36
CA TRP A 141 2.60 -3.71 -6.03
C TRP A 141 2.47 -4.01 -4.54
N GLY A 142 3.60 -4.27 -3.87
CA GLY A 142 3.62 -4.66 -2.45
C GLY A 142 2.86 -3.73 -1.51
N ARG A 143 2.94 -2.41 -1.68
CA ARG A 143 2.19 -1.47 -0.84
C ARG A 143 0.67 -1.64 -0.99
N LEU A 144 0.18 -2.00 -2.19
CA LEU A 144 -1.24 -2.22 -2.46
C LEU A 144 -1.73 -3.51 -1.80
N TRP A 145 -0.94 -4.58 -1.88
CA TRP A 145 -1.24 -5.81 -1.14
C TRP A 145 -1.29 -5.56 0.38
N TRP A 146 -0.31 -4.82 0.92
CA TRP A 146 -0.27 -4.49 2.35
C TRP A 146 -1.42 -3.58 2.77
N ARG A 147 -1.85 -2.65 1.91
CA ARG A 147 -3.05 -1.86 2.12
C ARG A 147 -4.28 -2.73 2.31
N ALA A 148 -4.52 -3.67 1.40
CA ALA A 148 -5.62 -4.62 1.53
C ALA A 148 -5.45 -5.52 2.75
N HIS A 149 -4.24 -5.98 3.04
CA HIS A 149 -4.00 -6.85 4.20
C HIS A 149 -4.31 -6.15 5.54
N LEU A 150 -3.87 -4.90 5.70
CA LEU A 150 -4.03 -4.12 6.93
C LEU A 150 -5.49 -3.65 7.12
N LEU A 151 -6.21 -3.39 6.03
CA LEU A 151 -7.59 -2.88 6.08
C LEU A 151 -8.66 -3.97 5.92
N ALA A 152 -8.29 -5.20 5.55
CA ALA A 152 -9.27 -6.27 5.40
C ALA A 152 -9.93 -6.61 6.74
N VAL A 153 -11.27 -6.72 6.72
CA VAL A 153 -12.09 -7.22 7.82
C VAL A 153 -12.44 -8.70 7.62
N PRO A 154 -12.93 -9.43 8.64
CA PRO A 154 -13.44 -10.79 8.46
C PRO A 154 -14.49 -10.87 7.34
N GLN A 155 -14.56 -12.01 6.63
CA GLN A 155 -15.37 -12.14 5.40
C GLN A 155 -16.86 -11.80 5.61
N GLN A 156 -17.37 -12.04 6.81
CA GLN A 156 -18.76 -11.74 7.19
C GLN A 156 -19.12 -10.23 7.14
N TYR A 157 -18.13 -9.32 7.07
CA TYR A 157 -18.35 -7.87 7.15
C TYR A 157 -17.97 -7.10 5.87
N ARG A 158 -18.16 -7.69 4.68
CA ARG A 158 -17.66 -7.15 3.39
C ARG A 158 -16.15 -6.86 3.49
N ARG A 159 -15.35 -7.90 3.25
CA ARG A 159 -13.90 -7.98 3.52
C ARG A 159 -13.08 -6.71 3.23
N TYR A 160 -13.40 -5.95 2.18
CA TYR A 160 -12.61 -4.79 1.73
C TYR A 160 -13.28 -3.43 1.94
N ARG A 161 -14.31 -3.33 2.78
CA ARG A 161 -15.09 -2.08 2.99
C ARG A 161 -14.29 -0.87 3.51
N LEU A 162 -13.08 -1.08 4.03
CA LEU A 162 -12.22 -0.02 4.56
C LEU A 162 -11.12 0.40 3.56
N LEU A 163 -11.06 -0.22 2.37
CA LEU A 163 -9.98 0.05 1.43
C LEU A 163 -9.95 1.50 0.95
N ASP A 164 -11.11 2.12 0.79
CA ASP A 164 -11.31 3.47 0.26
C ASP A 164 -11.26 4.56 1.35
N THR A 165 -11.20 4.19 2.63
CA THR A 165 -11.22 5.14 3.76
C THR A 165 -10.11 6.19 3.68
N PHE A 166 -8.93 5.80 3.21
CA PHE A 166 -7.78 6.70 3.05
C PHE A 166 -7.38 6.78 1.58
N GLY A 167 -7.17 7.99 1.06
CA GLY A 167 -6.47 8.16 -0.22
C GLY A 167 -5.05 7.57 -0.18
N GLU A 168 -4.46 7.33 -1.34
CA GLU A 168 -3.11 6.77 -1.50
C GLU A 168 -2.07 7.47 -0.60
N ALA A 169 -1.97 8.79 -0.70
CA ALA A 169 -1.01 9.59 0.07
C ALA A 169 -1.27 9.57 1.59
N ALA A 170 -2.52 9.40 2.01
CA ALA A 170 -2.88 9.27 3.43
C ALA A 170 -2.48 7.89 3.96
N PHE A 171 -2.81 6.83 3.21
CA PHE A 171 -2.43 5.47 3.57
C PHE A 171 -0.89 5.29 3.60
N ASP A 172 -0.17 5.84 2.62
CA ASP A 172 1.30 5.78 2.58
C ASP A 172 1.92 6.40 3.85
N GLN A 173 1.33 7.47 4.39
CA GLN A 173 1.79 8.06 5.65
C GLN A 173 1.56 7.12 6.85
N ILE A 174 0.41 6.45 6.91
CA ILE A 174 0.12 5.45 7.94
C ILE A 174 1.14 4.30 7.82
N PHE A 175 1.26 3.76 6.61
CA PHE A 175 2.08 2.57 6.36
C PHE A 175 3.58 2.83 6.53
N ALA A 176 4.07 4.03 6.22
CA ALA A 176 5.47 4.43 6.45
C ALA A 176 5.89 4.30 7.93
N ARG A 177 4.95 4.44 8.88
CA ARG A 177 5.20 4.33 10.33
C ARG A 177 5.18 2.87 10.80
N ARG A 178 5.86 1.96 10.09
CA ARG A 178 5.79 0.50 10.32
C ARG A 178 6.11 0.05 11.74
N LYS A 179 7.00 0.77 12.44
CA LYS A 179 7.45 0.40 13.79
C LYS A 179 6.45 0.79 14.89
N SER A 180 5.61 1.80 14.66
CA SER A 180 4.71 2.34 15.68
C SER A 180 3.23 2.16 15.34
N ILE A 181 2.86 2.22 14.06
CA ILE A 181 1.46 2.20 13.62
C ILE A 181 1.26 1.23 12.46
N GLY A 182 1.93 1.47 11.33
CA GLY A 182 1.72 0.74 10.07
C GLY A 182 2.09 -0.75 10.08
N GLY A 183 2.62 -1.26 11.20
CA GLY A 183 2.85 -2.70 11.43
C GLY A 183 1.72 -3.40 12.19
N SER A 184 0.84 -2.66 12.85
CA SER A 184 -0.30 -3.19 13.60
C SER A 184 -1.56 -3.18 12.74
N ARG A 185 -2.06 -4.37 12.39
CA ARG A 185 -3.33 -4.50 11.69
C ARG A 185 -4.50 -4.01 12.54
N THR A 186 -4.46 -4.27 13.85
CA THR A 186 -5.48 -3.87 14.80
C THR A 186 -5.62 -2.35 14.83
N LEU A 187 -4.51 -1.62 15.00
CA LEU A 187 -4.51 -0.16 15.08
C LEU A 187 -4.84 0.50 13.74
N VAL A 188 -4.27 0.03 12.62
CA VAL A 188 -4.57 0.59 11.28
C VAL A 188 -6.06 0.43 10.95
N ARG A 189 -6.64 -0.74 11.25
CA ARG A 189 -8.07 -0.99 11.06
C ARG A 189 -8.91 -0.11 11.97
N MET A 190 -8.59 -0.01 13.27
CA MET A 190 -9.36 0.86 14.18
C MET A 190 -9.32 2.31 13.73
N LEU A 191 -8.14 2.80 13.31
CA LEU A 191 -8.01 4.13 12.75
C LEU A 191 -8.91 4.31 11.52
N ALA A 192 -8.99 3.34 10.61
CA ALA A 192 -9.88 3.39 9.46
C ALA A 192 -11.38 3.35 9.84
N GLU A 193 -11.77 2.59 10.86
CA GLU A 193 -13.17 2.54 11.31
C GLU A 193 -13.62 3.89 11.90
N VAL A 194 -12.73 4.55 12.65
CA VAL A 194 -13.01 5.82 13.33
C VAL A 194 -12.89 7.02 12.39
N TRP A 195 -12.00 6.97 11.39
CA TRP A 195 -11.67 8.13 10.55
C TRP A 195 -12.86 8.86 9.91
N PRO A 196 -13.89 8.17 9.38
CA PRO A 196 -15.04 8.84 8.77
C PRO A 196 -15.88 9.65 9.76
N SER A 197 -15.88 9.30 11.05
CA SER A 197 -16.68 9.99 12.08
C SER A 197 -15.97 11.20 12.69
N ILE A 198 -14.72 11.47 12.33
CA ILE A 198 -13.96 12.58 12.89
C ILE A 198 -14.42 13.90 12.28
N ASP A 199 -14.99 14.77 13.11
CA ASP A 199 -15.18 16.17 12.78
C ASP A 199 -13.82 16.88 12.76
N ARG A 200 -13.50 17.48 11.61
CA ARG A 200 -12.21 18.13 11.36
C ARG A 200 -12.28 19.64 11.59
N GLY A 201 -13.45 20.21 11.88
CA GLY A 201 -13.60 21.63 12.22
C GLY A 201 -13.02 22.58 11.16
N GLY A 202 -13.14 22.22 9.87
CA GLY A 202 -12.62 22.98 8.73
C GLY A 202 -11.11 22.82 8.45
N VAL A 203 -10.38 22.04 9.25
CA VAL A 203 -8.95 21.75 9.03
C VAL A 203 -8.78 20.74 7.90
N ALA A 204 -7.72 20.90 7.09
CA ALA A 204 -7.39 19.95 6.04
C ALA A 204 -7.16 18.55 6.61
N GLU A 205 -7.80 17.54 6.01
CA GLU A 205 -7.74 16.13 6.44
C GLU A 205 -6.31 15.63 6.64
N ARG A 206 -5.41 16.02 5.73
CA ARG A 206 -4.00 15.65 5.77
C ARG A 206 -3.32 16.13 7.05
N ASP A 207 -3.60 17.34 7.50
CA ASP A 207 -2.94 17.94 8.66
C ASP A 207 -3.42 17.28 9.95
N VAL A 208 -4.74 17.03 10.04
CA VAL A 208 -5.32 16.23 11.13
C VAL A 208 -4.68 14.84 11.18
N LEU A 209 -4.58 14.14 10.04
CA LEU A 209 -3.99 12.80 9.99
C LEU A 209 -2.52 12.81 10.45
N ILE A 210 -1.73 13.79 9.98
CA ILE A 210 -0.33 13.90 10.39
C ILE A 210 -0.21 14.08 11.90
N ASP A 211 -1.04 14.93 12.51
CA ASP A 211 -1.02 15.17 13.95
C ASP A 211 -1.48 13.94 14.75
N VAL A 212 -2.57 13.29 14.32
CA VAL A 212 -3.06 12.03 14.92
C VAL A 212 -1.97 10.96 14.91
N LEU A 213 -1.31 10.75 13.77
CA LEU A 213 -0.26 9.75 13.65
C LEU A 213 0.98 10.07 14.50
N LYS A 214 1.29 11.36 14.73
CA LYS A 214 2.35 11.77 15.67
C LYS A 214 1.95 11.44 17.10
N ARG A 215 0.72 11.74 17.51
CA ARG A 215 0.20 11.45 18.86
C ARG A 215 0.12 9.97 19.14
N LEU A 216 -0.47 9.19 18.24
CA LEU A 216 -0.51 7.73 18.35
C LEU A 216 0.90 7.13 18.43
N SER A 217 1.87 7.65 17.68
CA SER A 217 3.26 7.17 17.79
C SER A 217 3.90 7.50 19.14
N ARG A 218 3.56 8.64 19.77
CA ARG A 218 4.04 8.99 21.11
C ARG A 218 3.37 8.15 22.19
N LEU A 219 2.07 7.92 22.07
CA LEU A 219 1.31 7.06 22.98
C LEU A 219 1.77 5.60 22.89
N GLY A 220 2.01 5.09 21.67
CA GLY A 220 2.52 3.73 21.45
C GLY A 220 3.91 3.46 22.03
N ALA A 221 4.63 4.49 22.51
CA ALA A 221 5.88 4.30 23.24
C ALA A 221 5.65 3.90 24.71
N VAL A 222 4.43 4.11 25.23
CA VAL A 222 4.07 3.84 26.64
C VAL A 222 2.84 2.92 26.77
N ILE A 223 2.01 2.82 25.73
CA ILE A 223 0.83 1.96 25.66
C ILE A 223 1.05 0.87 24.62
N ASP A 224 0.78 -0.38 24.99
CA ASP A 224 0.65 -1.48 24.03
C ASP A 224 -0.79 -1.53 23.50
N PHE A 225 -1.00 -1.00 22.29
CA PHE A 225 -2.31 -0.98 21.64
C PHE A 225 -2.89 -2.37 21.36
N GLU A 226 -2.07 -3.41 21.24
CA GLU A 226 -2.55 -4.78 20.99
C GLU A 226 -3.12 -5.43 22.25
N SER A 227 -2.83 -4.88 23.43
CA SER A 227 -3.37 -5.34 24.71
C SER A 227 -4.75 -4.75 25.05
N LEU A 228 -5.15 -3.67 24.35
CA LEU A 228 -6.42 -3.01 24.56
C LEU A 228 -7.57 -3.81 23.94
N ASP A 229 -8.71 -3.84 24.62
CA ASP A 229 -9.94 -4.33 24.00
C ASP A 229 -10.45 -3.36 22.91
N PHE A 230 -11.47 -3.80 22.17
CA PHE A 230 -12.01 -3.03 21.06
C PHE A 230 -12.50 -1.63 21.49
N ASP A 231 -13.24 -1.54 22.61
CA ASP A 231 -13.84 -0.28 23.08
C ASP A 231 -12.79 0.67 23.66
N GLN A 232 -11.77 0.13 24.32
CA GLN A 232 -10.62 0.89 24.80
C GLN A 232 -9.80 1.45 23.64
N LEU A 233 -9.47 0.62 22.64
CA LEU A 233 -8.72 1.07 21.47
C LEU A 233 -9.51 2.08 20.64
N GLN A 234 -10.82 1.86 20.47
CA GLN A 234 -11.70 2.79 19.76
C GLN A 234 -11.72 4.15 20.44
N ARG A 235 -11.96 4.21 21.75
CA ARG A 235 -11.92 5.45 22.53
C ARG A 235 -10.56 6.13 22.42
N GLN A 236 -9.48 5.38 22.58
CA GLN A 236 -8.13 5.93 22.51
C GLN A 236 -7.83 6.60 21.15
N VAL A 237 -8.29 6.00 20.05
CA VAL A 237 -8.14 6.57 18.70
C VAL A 237 -9.06 7.78 18.51
N GLN A 238 -10.31 7.72 18.97
CA GLN A 238 -11.27 8.82 18.91
C GLN A 238 -10.79 10.04 19.68
N ASP A 239 -10.33 9.86 20.92
CA ASP A 239 -9.84 10.93 21.79
C ASP A 239 -8.66 11.65 21.15
N VAL A 240 -7.70 10.89 20.62
CA VAL A 240 -6.53 11.46 19.92
C VAL A 240 -6.95 12.24 18.67
N ALA A 241 -7.90 11.72 17.91
CA ALA A 241 -8.39 12.38 16.70
C ALA A 241 -9.17 13.67 16.99
N ALA A 242 -10.05 13.64 18.01
CA ALA A 242 -10.78 14.81 18.46
C ALA A 242 -9.84 15.88 19.01
N GLU A 243 -8.84 15.50 19.81
CA GLU A 243 -7.83 16.42 20.34
C GLU A 243 -7.00 17.07 19.23
N SER A 244 -6.57 16.29 18.23
CA SER A 244 -5.86 16.81 17.05
C SER A 244 -6.71 17.82 16.26
N ALA A 245 -7.97 17.49 15.98
CA ALA A 245 -8.87 18.37 15.23
C ALA A 245 -9.14 19.68 15.98
N ALA A 246 -9.44 19.60 17.28
CA ALA A 246 -9.70 20.77 18.13
C ALA A 246 -8.49 21.70 18.21
N LEU A 247 -7.28 21.16 18.44
CA LEU A 247 -6.06 21.96 18.56
C LEU A 247 -5.66 22.62 17.24
N LEU A 248 -5.80 21.93 16.11
CA LEU A 248 -5.50 22.51 14.80
C LEU A 248 -6.53 23.57 14.40
N SER A 249 -7.82 23.34 14.69
CA SER A 249 -8.87 24.32 14.44
C SER A 249 -8.66 25.59 15.27
N ALA A 250 -8.35 25.46 16.56
CA ALA A 250 -8.03 26.59 17.43
C ALA A 250 -6.80 27.39 16.93
N ARG A 251 -5.76 26.70 16.43
CA ARG A 251 -4.59 27.37 15.83
C ARG A 251 -4.94 28.11 14.54
N ALA A 252 -5.78 27.54 13.69
CA ALA A 252 -6.23 28.19 12.47
C ALA A 252 -7.05 29.46 12.77
N LEU A 253 -7.91 29.41 13.79
CA LEU A 253 -8.69 30.56 14.25
C LEU A 253 -7.82 31.63 14.93
N GLY A 254 -6.80 31.22 15.70
CA GLY A 254 -5.87 32.12 16.38
C GLY A 254 -4.82 32.78 15.46
N ALA A 255 -4.62 32.25 14.25
CA ALA A 255 -3.64 32.74 13.27
C ALA A 255 -4.18 33.85 12.33
N GLY A 256 -5.30 34.52 12.69
CA GLY A 256 -5.85 35.67 11.95
C GLY A 256 -4.84 36.83 11.72
N PRO A 257 -5.08 37.70 10.73
CA PRO A 257 -4.06 38.33 9.89
C PRO A 257 -3.15 39.30 10.66
N ARG A 258 -1.94 38.85 11.02
CA ARG A 258 -0.88 39.73 11.57
C ARG A 258 0.42 39.75 10.77
N HIS A 259 0.44 39.18 9.57
CA HIS A 259 1.65 39.14 8.74
C HIS A 259 1.44 39.58 7.29
N ALA A 260 0.43 40.42 7.02
CA ALA A 260 0.23 41.02 5.69
C ALA A 260 0.75 42.47 5.56
N GLU A 261 1.32 43.06 6.61
CA GLU A 261 1.97 44.38 6.54
C GLU A 261 3.27 44.36 7.37
N ALA A 262 4.39 44.14 6.68
CA ALA A 262 5.72 44.65 7.02
C ALA A 262 6.62 44.55 5.78
#